data_AF-A0AAA9Z0L3-F1
#
_entry.id   AF-A0AAA9Z0L3-F1
#
_cell.length_a   1.000
_cell.length_b   1.000
_cell.length_c   1.000
_cell.angle_alpha   90.00
_cell.angle_beta   90.00
_cell.angle_gamma   90.00
#
_symmetry.space_group_name_H-M   'P 1'
#
loop_
_entity.id
_entity.type
_entity.pdbx_description
1 polymer ?
#
loop_
_entity_poly.entity_id
_entity_poly.type
_entity_poly.pdbx_seq_one_letter_code
_entity_poly.pdbx_strand_id
1 'polypeptide(L)'
;MHKLCCPCCFGRACLIPNQGYLSEAGASLVDQKLNLNIVPKTRVVRLVSETFNYPRIDRQKARIKKTIKERIPAARFNRMSLPPKTGSFQLFVDGYKDADYWLRRFEQEPLPTRLSQKFQLQFERLVVLDYIIRNTDRGNDNWLIKYEQPTIVSQVNGGTPNGMPRSSSRLEMTENTDWNLVQLPEIRIAAIDNGLAFPFKHPDSWRAYPYHWAWLPQAKVPFSQDIKDLILPLLSDLNFVEELCNELFELFRQDKGFDRGLFERQMSVMRGQILNLTQALKDGKSPVQLVQMPAVIVERSKVNPGSARFFSFQQRFQNKSPFFSWC
;
A
#
# COMPACT_ATOMS: atom_id res chain seq x y z
N MET A 1 -30.73 -1.53 -8.20
CA MET A 1 -30.97 -2.42 -9.36
C MET A 1 -29.80 -3.39 -9.50
N HIS A 2 -29.94 -4.62 -9.01
CA HIS A 2 -29.06 -5.74 -9.38
C HIS A 2 -29.97 -6.88 -9.85
N LYS A 3 -30.37 -6.79 -11.11
CA LYS A 3 -30.88 -7.93 -11.89
C LYS A 3 -30.14 -7.88 -13.22
N LEU A 4 -28.96 -8.48 -13.25
CA LEU A 4 -28.25 -8.81 -14.48
C LEU A 4 -27.78 -10.25 -14.33
N CYS A 5 -28.22 -11.05 -15.28
CA CYS A 5 -28.36 -12.50 -15.26
C CYS A 5 -27.03 -13.24 -15.50
N CYS A 6 -25.94 -12.81 -14.85
CA CYS A 6 -24.65 -13.50 -14.91
C CYS A 6 -23.71 -13.04 -13.76
N PRO A 7 -23.60 -13.78 -12.64
CA PRO A 7 -22.71 -13.41 -11.53
C PRO A 7 -21.21 -13.58 -11.83
N CYS A 8 -20.85 -13.96 -13.06
CA CYS A 8 -19.50 -14.39 -13.44
C CYS A 8 -18.67 -13.32 -14.17
N CYS A 9 -19.26 -12.22 -14.64
CA CYS A 9 -18.62 -11.40 -15.69
C CYS A 9 -18.14 -10.00 -15.27
N PHE A 10 -18.33 -9.55 -14.02
CA PHE A 10 -17.82 -8.22 -13.61
C PHE A 10 -17.31 -8.20 -12.16
N GLY A 11 -16.00 -7.96 -12.00
CA GLY A 11 -15.34 -7.72 -10.72
C GLY A 11 -14.86 -8.98 -9.98
N ARG A 12 -14.06 -8.77 -8.94
CA ARG A 12 -13.64 -9.84 -8.02
C ARG A 12 -14.77 -10.10 -7.02
N ALA A 13 -15.34 -11.31 -7.02
CA ALA A 13 -16.53 -11.65 -6.21
C ALA A 13 -16.36 -11.55 -4.68
N CYS A 14 -15.12 -11.42 -4.19
CA CYS A 14 -14.81 -11.20 -2.77
C CYS A 14 -14.63 -9.73 -2.39
N LEU A 15 -14.70 -8.80 -3.35
CA LEU A 15 -14.55 -7.35 -3.14
C LEU A 15 -15.88 -6.62 -3.25
N ILE A 16 -16.00 -5.51 -2.53
CA ILE A 16 -17.16 -4.61 -2.63
C ILE A 16 -17.02 -3.76 -3.90
N PRO A 17 -18.03 -3.72 -4.78
CA PRO A 17 -17.96 -2.92 -6.00
C PRO A 17 -17.78 -1.42 -5.74
N ASN A 18 -17.06 -0.74 -6.63
CA ASN A 18 -16.89 0.73 -6.64
C ASN A 18 -16.24 1.37 -5.41
N GLN A 19 -15.59 0.58 -4.54
CA GLN A 19 -14.87 1.08 -3.35
C GLN A 19 -13.34 1.05 -3.49
N GLY A 20 -12.81 0.90 -4.72
CA GLY A 20 -11.35 0.82 -4.92
C GLY A 20 -10.58 2.04 -4.40
N TYR A 21 -11.16 3.25 -4.50
CA TYR A 21 -10.54 4.45 -3.95
C TYR A 21 -10.43 4.46 -2.41
N LEU A 22 -11.34 3.76 -1.71
CA LEU A 22 -11.25 3.55 -0.26
C LEU A 22 -10.20 2.50 0.07
N SER A 23 -10.07 1.46 -0.76
CA SER A 23 -9.00 0.46 -0.63
C SER A 23 -7.61 1.13 -0.74
N GLU A 24 -7.42 2.03 -1.71
CA GLU A 24 -6.19 2.83 -1.86
C GLU A 24 -5.87 3.67 -0.62
N ALA A 25 -6.85 4.44 -0.14
CA ALA A 25 -6.67 5.27 1.05
C ALA A 25 -6.49 4.40 2.32
N GLY A 26 -7.17 3.27 2.40
CA GLY A 26 -7.09 2.31 3.50
C GLY A 26 -5.72 1.64 3.59
N ALA A 27 -5.10 1.30 2.45
CA ALA A 27 -3.74 0.79 2.42
C ALA A 27 -2.74 1.82 2.95
N SER A 28 -2.88 3.10 2.56
CA SER A 28 -2.05 4.18 3.12
C SER A 28 -2.30 4.42 4.61
N LEU A 29 -3.52 4.18 5.11
CA LEU A 29 -3.85 4.28 6.53
C LEU A 29 -3.18 3.15 7.32
N VAL A 30 -3.30 1.90 6.85
CA VAL A 30 -2.65 0.73 7.46
C VAL A 30 -1.13 0.88 7.47
N ASP A 31 -0.53 1.33 6.36
CA ASP A 31 0.91 1.62 6.25
C ASP A 31 1.38 2.63 7.31
N GLN A 32 0.64 3.73 7.49
CA GLN A 32 0.94 4.76 8.47
C GLN A 32 0.79 4.25 9.90
N LYS A 33 -0.29 3.52 10.19
CA LYS A 33 -0.55 3.00 11.54
C LYS A 33 0.50 1.96 11.98
N LEU A 34 1.05 1.22 11.02
CA LEU A 34 2.11 0.21 11.25
C LEU A 34 3.54 0.74 11.05
N ASN A 35 3.72 2.01 10.71
CA ASN A 35 5.03 2.60 10.41
C ASN A 35 5.84 1.82 9.35
N LEU A 36 5.17 1.33 8.30
CA LEU A 36 5.84 0.61 7.21
C LEU A 36 6.53 1.58 6.24
N ASN A 37 5.89 2.71 5.96
CA ASN A 37 6.41 3.81 5.12
C ASN A 37 6.77 3.37 3.70
N ILE A 38 5.98 2.47 3.11
CA ILE A 38 6.15 2.00 1.74
C ILE A 38 5.00 2.43 0.82
N VAL A 39 3.82 2.75 1.36
CA VAL A 39 2.72 3.29 0.54
C VAL A 39 2.88 4.80 0.41
N PRO A 40 3.01 5.36 -0.81
CA PRO A 40 2.98 6.81 -0.98
C PRO A 40 1.66 7.35 -0.44
N LYS A 41 1.74 8.44 0.35
CA LYS A 41 0.59 8.97 1.09
C LYS A 41 -0.62 9.13 0.18
N THR A 42 -1.70 8.42 0.53
CA THR A 42 -2.92 8.37 -0.28
C THR A 42 -4.12 8.75 0.55
N ARG A 43 -4.97 9.65 0.04
CA ARG A 43 -6.18 10.11 0.74
C ARG A 43 -7.37 10.20 -0.21
N VAL A 44 -8.57 10.14 0.36
CA VAL A 44 -9.80 10.46 -0.36
C VAL A 44 -9.89 11.97 -0.55
N VAL A 45 -9.99 12.41 -1.80
CA VAL A 45 -10.12 13.83 -2.15
C VAL A 45 -11.28 14.05 -3.10
N ARG A 46 -11.65 15.32 -3.29
CA ARG A 46 -12.69 15.74 -4.23
C ARG A 46 -12.10 16.77 -5.18
N LEU A 47 -11.94 16.38 -6.45
CA LEU A 47 -11.31 17.23 -7.46
C LEU A 47 -12.27 17.53 -8.62
N VAL A 48 -12.05 18.68 -9.26
CA VAL A 48 -12.73 19.09 -10.49
C VAL A 48 -11.65 19.35 -11.53
N SER A 49 -11.75 18.72 -12.70
CA SER A 49 -10.86 18.99 -13.83
C SER A 49 -11.61 18.78 -15.13
N GLU A 50 -11.42 19.65 -16.13
CA GLU A 50 -12.03 19.47 -17.44
C GLU A 50 -11.55 18.22 -18.18
N THR A 51 -10.39 17.69 -17.81
CA THR A 51 -9.80 16.46 -18.35
C THR A 51 -10.49 15.20 -17.83
N PHE A 52 -11.21 15.25 -16.70
CA PHE A 52 -11.92 14.09 -16.18
C PHE A 52 -13.11 13.69 -17.05
N ASN A 53 -13.45 12.40 -17.07
CA ASN A 53 -14.58 11.90 -17.86
C ASN A 53 -15.94 12.25 -17.23
N TYR A 54 -16.59 13.31 -17.69
CA TYR A 54 -17.94 13.70 -17.24
C TYR A 54 -19.01 13.32 -18.26
N PRO A 55 -20.23 12.96 -17.81
CA PRO A 55 -21.39 12.83 -18.70
C PRO A 55 -21.59 14.09 -19.55
N ARG A 56 -22.03 13.92 -20.80
CA ARG A 56 -22.29 15.04 -21.74
C ARG A 56 -23.20 16.11 -21.13
N ILE A 57 -24.20 15.68 -20.36
CA ILE A 57 -25.16 16.55 -19.68
C ILE A 57 -24.46 17.49 -18.68
N ASP A 58 -23.50 16.98 -17.89
CA ASP A 58 -22.79 17.81 -16.91
C ASP A 58 -21.89 18.85 -17.59
N ARG A 59 -21.23 18.46 -18.69
CA ARG A 59 -20.45 19.38 -19.52
C ARG A 59 -21.33 20.47 -20.14
N GLN A 60 -22.48 20.10 -20.70
CA GLN A 60 -23.41 21.05 -21.31
C GLN A 60 -24.02 21.99 -20.27
N LYS A 61 -24.41 21.49 -19.09
CA LYS A 61 -24.88 22.32 -17.97
C LYS A 61 -23.84 23.35 -17.54
N ALA A 62 -22.57 22.95 -17.40
CA ALA A 62 -21.50 23.88 -17.04
C ALA A 62 -21.31 24.98 -18.10
N ARG A 63 -21.33 24.63 -19.39
CA ARG A 63 -21.25 25.59 -20.51
C ARG A 63 -22.42 26.57 -20.52
N ILE A 64 -23.65 26.07 -20.43
CA ILE A 64 -24.86 26.91 -20.43
C ILE A 64 -24.84 27.90 -19.26
N LYS A 65 -24.49 27.43 -18.05
CA LYS A 65 -24.37 28.31 -16.88
C LYS A 65 -23.35 29.42 -17.10
N LYS A 66 -22.20 29.10 -17.70
CA LYS A 66 -21.18 30.09 -18.07
C LYS A 66 -21.75 31.13 -19.04
N THR A 67 -22.42 30.70 -20.11
CA THR A 67 -23.05 31.61 -21.08
C THR A 67 -24.16 32.48 -20.45
N ILE A 68 -24.99 31.93 -19.56
CA ILE A 68 -26.02 32.70 -18.86
C ILE A 68 -25.37 33.76 -17.96
N LYS A 69 -24.29 33.41 -17.25
CA LYS A 69 -23.58 34.33 -16.36
C LYS A 69 -22.91 35.47 -17.12
N GLU A 70 -22.40 35.19 -18.33
CA GLU A 70 -21.84 36.20 -19.25
C GLU A 70 -22.92 37.17 -19.76
N ARG A 71 -24.13 36.67 -20.07
CA ARG A 71 -25.25 37.50 -20.57
C ARG A 71 -26.03 38.23 -19.48
N ILE A 72 -26.18 37.62 -18.32
CA ILE A 72 -26.94 38.14 -17.18
C ILE A 72 -26.04 38.06 -15.94
N PRO A 73 -25.24 39.10 -15.67
CA PRO A 73 -24.31 39.12 -14.54
C PRO A 73 -25.00 38.93 -13.18
N ALA A 74 -26.27 39.35 -13.05
CA ALA A 74 -27.08 39.18 -11.85
C ALA A 74 -27.50 37.73 -11.56
N ALA A 75 -27.39 36.82 -12.54
CA ALA A 75 -27.76 35.41 -12.36
C ALA A 75 -26.89 34.76 -11.28
N ARG A 76 -27.53 34.10 -10.31
CA ARG A 76 -26.86 33.36 -9.23
C ARG A 76 -26.98 31.87 -9.47
N PHE A 77 -25.83 31.18 -9.48
CA PHE A 77 -25.76 29.73 -9.57
C PHE A 77 -24.99 29.20 -8.37
N ASN A 78 -25.53 28.18 -7.68
CA ASN A 78 -24.86 27.53 -6.55
C ASN A 78 -23.50 26.91 -6.94
N ARG A 79 -23.34 26.52 -8.22
CA ARG A 79 -22.06 26.06 -8.76
C ARG A 79 -21.97 26.32 -10.26
N MET A 80 -20.88 26.98 -10.65
CA MET A 80 -20.50 27.28 -12.03
C MET A 80 -19.66 26.17 -12.68
N SER A 81 -18.89 25.42 -11.88
CA SER A 81 -18.00 24.36 -12.36
C SER A 81 -18.69 23.00 -12.55
N LEU A 82 -17.97 22.09 -13.21
CA LEU A 82 -18.25 20.65 -13.23
C LEU A 82 -18.34 20.06 -11.81
N PRO A 83 -19.07 18.95 -11.61
CA PRO A 83 -19.17 18.32 -10.30
C PRO A 83 -17.83 17.79 -9.79
N PRO A 84 -17.50 17.99 -8.50
CA PRO A 84 -16.32 17.37 -7.93
C PRO A 84 -16.48 15.86 -7.92
N LYS A 85 -15.47 15.15 -8.39
CA LYS A 85 -15.37 13.69 -8.33
C LYS A 85 -14.59 13.31 -7.09
N THR A 86 -15.17 12.40 -6.31
CA THR A 86 -14.47 11.75 -5.20
C THR A 86 -13.60 10.64 -5.75
N GLY A 87 -12.37 10.53 -5.25
CA GLY A 87 -11.43 9.47 -5.61
C GLY A 87 -10.21 9.48 -4.69
N SER A 88 -9.33 8.50 -4.88
CA SER A 88 -8.05 8.43 -4.19
C SER A 88 -7.06 9.36 -4.87
N PHE A 89 -6.23 10.01 -4.06
CA PHE A 89 -5.12 10.84 -4.52
C PHE A 89 -3.88 10.41 -3.79
N GLN A 90 -2.99 9.78 -4.53
CA GLN A 90 -1.72 9.24 -4.08
C GLN A 90 -0.60 10.21 -4.48
N LEU A 91 0.33 10.47 -3.56
CA LEU A 91 1.53 11.24 -3.91
C LEU A 91 2.37 10.48 -4.93
N PHE A 92 2.81 11.19 -5.97
CA PHE A 92 3.74 10.66 -6.96
C PHE A 92 5.13 10.47 -6.34
N VAL A 93 5.82 9.38 -6.69
CA VAL A 93 7.18 9.08 -6.25
C VAL A 93 8.13 9.06 -7.44
N ASP A 94 9.27 9.75 -7.31
CA ASP A 94 10.24 9.96 -8.39
C ASP A 94 11.42 8.96 -8.32
N GLY A 95 11.94 8.59 -9.48
CA GLY A 95 13.11 7.69 -9.60
C GLY A 95 12.82 6.21 -9.33
N TYR A 96 11.56 5.82 -9.21
CA TYR A 96 11.13 4.44 -9.05
C TYR A 96 10.91 3.75 -10.41
N LYS A 97 11.12 2.43 -10.47
CA LYS A 97 10.74 1.57 -11.60
C LYS A 97 10.03 0.33 -11.09
N ASP A 98 9.30 -0.35 -11.96
CA ASP A 98 8.62 -1.61 -11.67
C ASP A 98 9.57 -2.60 -10.98
N ALA A 99 9.09 -3.32 -9.98
CA ALA A 99 9.94 -4.25 -9.26
C ALA A 99 10.49 -5.35 -10.17
N ASP A 100 9.67 -5.85 -11.11
CA ASP A 100 10.10 -6.81 -12.12
C ASP A 100 11.32 -6.34 -12.93
N TYR A 101 11.39 -5.05 -13.28
CA TYR A 101 12.55 -4.48 -13.98
C TYR A 101 13.84 -4.63 -13.17
N TRP A 102 13.79 -4.37 -11.85
CA TRP A 102 14.96 -4.45 -10.98
C TRP A 102 15.30 -5.88 -10.55
N LEU A 103 14.28 -6.70 -10.27
CA LEU A 103 14.45 -8.10 -9.88
C LEU A 103 15.20 -8.89 -10.96
N ARG A 104 14.84 -8.72 -12.24
CA ARG A 104 15.56 -9.35 -13.37
C ARG A 104 17.03 -8.92 -13.45
N ARG A 105 17.35 -7.68 -13.08
CA ARG A 105 18.73 -7.18 -13.04
C ARG A 105 19.50 -7.77 -11.86
N PHE A 106 18.87 -7.89 -10.69
CA PHE A 106 19.49 -8.50 -9.52
C PHE A 106 19.76 -9.99 -9.68
N GLU A 107 19.05 -10.68 -10.58
CA GLU A 107 19.37 -12.06 -10.96
C GLU A 107 20.68 -12.16 -11.77
N GLN A 108 20.94 -11.16 -12.63
CA GLN A 108 22.17 -11.10 -13.44
C GLN A 108 23.35 -10.54 -12.66
N GLU A 109 23.11 -9.47 -11.89
CA GLU A 109 24.07 -8.74 -11.08
C GLU A 109 23.56 -8.66 -9.63
N PRO A 110 23.91 -9.63 -8.77
CA PRO A 110 23.43 -9.67 -7.40
C PRO A 110 23.80 -8.41 -6.62
N LEU A 111 22.86 -7.94 -5.80
CA LEU A 111 23.09 -6.82 -4.90
C LEU A 111 24.20 -7.14 -3.89
N PRO A 112 25.07 -6.17 -3.54
CA PRO A 112 25.98 -6.30 -2.42
C PRO A 112 25.23 -6.65 -1.13
N THR A 113 25.83 -7.46 -0.25
CA THR A 113 25.18 -8.03 0.95
C THR A 113 24.40 -7.00 1.77
N ARG A 114 24.98 -5.82 2.02
CA ARG A 114 24.35 -4.73 2.79
C ARG A 114 23.07 -4.21 2.11
N LEU A 115 23.07 -4.09 0.79
CA LEU A 115 21.89 -3.66 0.02
C LEU A 115 20.85 -4.76 -0.06
N SER A 116 21.28 -6.02 -0.22
CA SER A 116 20.36 -7.16 -0.18
C SER A 116 19.62 -7.25 1.15
N GLN A 117 20.30 -6.98 2.27
CA GLN A 117 19.65 -6.94 3.60
C GLN A 117 18.63 -5.79 3.68
N LYS A 118 19.00 -4.57 3.24
CA LYS A 118 18.05 -3.43 3.18
C LYS A 118 16.84 -3.74 2.29
N PHE A 119 17.06 -4.38 1.14
CA PHE A 119 16.00 -4.80 0.25
C PHE A 119 15.07 -5.81 0.91
N GLN A 120 15.63 -6.81 1.61
CA GLN A 120 14.85 -7.80 2.35
C GLN A 120 13.97 -7.13 3.42
N LEU A 121 14.49 -6.15 4.17
CA LEU A 121 13.70 -5.40 5.16
C LEU A 121 12.54 -4.63 4.52
N GLN A 122 12.76 -3.99 3.37
CA GLN A 122 11.70 -3.32 2.62
C GLN A 122 10.67 -4.32 2.08
N PHE A 123 11.12 -5.48 1.61
CA PHE A 123 10.28 -6.54 1.09
C PHE A 123 9.37 -7.13 2.17
N GLU A 124 9.90 -7.36 3.38
CA GLU A 124 9.10 -7.83 4.52
C GLU A 124 7.98 -6.85 4.89
N ARG A 125 8.22 -5.54 4.79
CA ARG A 125 7.17 -4.52 4.99
C ARG A 125 6.07 -4.62 3.95
N LEU A 126 6.42 -4.87 2.67
CA LEU A 126 5.44 -5.11 1.60
C LEU A 126 4.59 -6.36 1.89
N VAL A 127 5.24 -7.45 2.32
CA VAL A 127 4.55 -8.69 2.72
C VAL A 127 3.57 -8.43 3.85
N VAL A 128 3.98 -7.72 4.91
CA VAL A 128 3.14 -7.39 6.06
C VAL A 128 1.91 -6.59 5.61
N LEU A 129 2.12 -5.54 4.81
CA LEU A 129 1.02 -4.71 4.29
C LEU A 129 0.02 -5.56 3.50
N ASP A 130 0.50 -6.22 2.44
CA ASP A 130 -0.36 -6.97 1.52
C ASP A 130 -1.11 -8.09 2.21
N TYR A 131 -0.47 -8.74 3.19
CA TYR A 131 -1.09 -9.82 3.94
C TYR A 131 -2.21 -9.32 4.84
N ILE A 132 -1.97 -8.24 5.60
CA ILE A 132 -2.99 -7.65 6.50
C ILE A 132 -4.20 -7.17 5.71
N ILE A 133 -3.99 -6.41 4.64
CA ILE A 133 -5.10 -5.89 3.81
C ILE A 133 -5.71 -6.95 2.89
N ARG A 134 -5.12 -8.15 2.83
CA ARG A 134 -5.40 -9.21 1.86
C ARG A 134 -5.53 -8.65 0.44
N ASN A 135 -4.42 -8.11 -0.07
CA ASN A 135 -4.37 -7.63 -1.44
C ASN A 135 -4.64 -8.80 -2.42
N THR A 136 -5.49 -8.56 -3.42
CA THR A 136 -5.90 -9.54 -4.42
C THR A 136 -5.28 -9.30 -5.80
N ASP A 137 -4.41 -8.29 -5.92
CA ASP A 137 -3.82 -7.86 -7.19
C ASP A 137 -2.36 -7.42 -7.11
N ARG A 138 -1.59 -7.97 -6.16
CA ARG A 138 -0.15 -7.68 -6.13
C ARG A 138 0.60 -8.54 -7.15
N GLY A 139 0.78 -8.01 -8.35
CA GLY A 139 1.79 -8.43 -9.33
C GLY A 139 3.16 -7.79 -9.06
N ASN A 140 4.22 -8.24 -9.76
CA ASN A 140 5.57 -7.64 -9.66
C ASN A 140 5.74 -6.33 -10.45
N ASP A 141 4.72 -5.97 -11.21
CA ASP A 141 4.50 -4.67 -11.86
C ASP A 141 3.82 -3.66 -10.91
N ASN A 142 3.07 -4.12 -9.91
CA ASN A 142 2.27 -3.28 -9.02
C ASN A 142 3.00 -2.84 -7.74
N TRP A 143 4.31 -2.99 -7.68
CA TRP A 143 5.16 -2.35 -6.66
C TRP A 143 6.46 -1.93 -7.30
N LEU A 144 7.03 -0.85 -6.79
CA LEU A 144 8.16 -0.20 -7.41
C LEU A 144 9.39 -0.32 -6.54
N ILE A 145 10.56 -0.34 -7.17
CA ILE A 145 11.86 -0.28 -6.52
C ILE A 145 12.58 0.98 -7.02
N LYS A 146 13.08 1.77 -6.07
CA LYS A 146 14.07 2.81 -6.31
C LYS A 146 15.42 2.27 -5.88
N TYR A 147 16.40 2.28 -6.80
CA TYR A 147 17.76 1.87 -6.52
C TYR A 147 18.73 2.93 -7.03
N GLU A 148 19.47 3.56 -6.11
CA GLU A 148 20.50 4.55 -6.40
C GLU A 148 21.87 3.91 -6.25
N GLN A 149 22.64 3.87 -7.34
CA GLN A 149 24.02 3.41 -7.31
C GLN A 149 24.91 4.45 -6.60
N PRO A 150 26.00 4.01 -5.94
CA PRO A 150 26.90 4.94 -5.27
C PRO A 150 27.64 5.79 -6.32
N THR A 151 27.40 7.10 -6.30
CA THR A 151 28.17 8.09 -7.08
C THR A 151 29.22 8.76 -6.20
N ILE A 152 30.46 8.85 -6.71
CA ILE A 152 31.50 9.68 -6.11
C ILE A 152 31.22 11.13 -6.54
N VAL A 153 30.81 11.97 -5.60
CA VAL A 153 30.65 13.40 -5.86
C VAL A 153 32.02 14.06 -5.66
N SER A 154 32.78 14.26 -6.74
CA SER A 154 33.96 15.11 -6.72
C SER A 154 33.50 16.56 -6.60
N GLN A 155 33.89 17.28 -5.55
CA GLN A 155 33.62 18.72 -5.46
C GLN A 155 34.27 19.42 -6.64
N VAL A 156 33.46 20.01 -7.52
CA VAL A 156 33.95 20.90 -8.58
C VAL A 156 34.35 22.21 -7.90
N ASN A 157 35.63 22.33 -7.53
CA ASN A 157 36.18 23.57 -7.02
C ASN A 157 35.98 24.69 -8.06
N GLY A 158 35.35 25.78 -7.63
CA GLY A 158 35.07 26.95 -8.45
C GLY A 158 36.35 27.57 -9.02
N GLY A 159 36.47 27.57 -10.34
CA GLY A 159 37.55 28.26 -11.05
C GLY A 159 37.17 29.70 -11.41
N THR A 160 37.65 30.68 -10.65
CA THR A 160 37.90 32.04 -11.15
C THR A 160 39.31 32.10 -11.75
N PRO A 161 39.53 32.73 -12.91
CA PRO A 161 40.85 32.73 -13.56
C PRO A 161 41.72 33.94 -13.18
N ASN A 162 43.03 33.65 -13.09
CA ASN A 162 44.21 34.52 -13.29
C ASN A 162 44.75 35.42 -12.17
N GLY A 163 46.05 35.24 -11.84
CA GLY A 163 46.91 36.31 -11.30
C GLY A 163 48.21 35.95 -10.56
N MET A 164 49.25 35.44 -11.27
CA MET A 164 50.71 35.54 -11.00
C MET A 164 51.38 34.99 -9.70
N PRO A 165 52.71 34.63 -9.75
CA PRO A 165 53.39 33.84 -8.73
C PRO A 165 54.22 34.68 -7.73
N ARG A 166 54.32 34.23 -6.47
CA ARG A 166 55.38 34.67 -5.54
C ARG A 166 55.92 33.52 -4.70
N SER A 167 57.23 33.63 -4.48
CA SER A 167 58.17 32.64 -3.97
C SER A 167 58.24 32.58 -2.43
N SER A 168 58.58 31.38 -1.96
CA SER A 168 59.30 31.00 -0.74
C SER A 168 58.58 30.92 0.61
N SER A 169 58.83 29.76 1.24
CA SER A 169 58.79 29.39 2.66
C SER A 169 57.42 29.38 3.34
N ARG A 170 56.90 28.17 3.62
CA ARG A 170 56.92 27.52 4.94
C ARG A 170 56.26 26.14 4.82
N LEU A 171 56.87 25.15 5.48
CA LEU A 171 56.27 23.85 5.71
C LEU A 171 54.93 24.03 6.44
N GLU A 172 53.82 23.75 5.77
CA GLU A 172 52.57 23.36 6.41
C GLU A 172 52.10 22.07 5.76
N MET A 173 52.26 20.98 6.51
CA MET A 173 51.53 19.74 6.31
C MET A 173 50.06 20.04 6.62
N THR A 174 49.31 20.48 5.62
CA THR A 174 47.86 20.34 5.61
C THR A 174 47.56 19.19 4.65
N GLU A 175 47.36 18.01 5.23
CA GLU A 175 46.63 16.94 4.58
C GLU A 175 45.26 17.50 4.16
N ASN A 176 45.15 17.95 2.91
CA ASN A 176 43.85 18.07 2.26
C ASN A 176 43.32 16.64 2.11
N THR A 177 42.76 16.12 3.20
CA THR A 177 41.88 14.96 3.17
C THR A 177 40.60 15.46 2.54
N ASP A 178 40.59 15.54 1.21
CA ASP A 178 39.38 15.71 0.41
C ASP A 178 38.50 14.49 0.70
N TRP A 179 37.66 14.61 1.73
CA TRP A 179 36.61 13.66 2.03
C TRP A 179 35.60 13.72 0.87
N ASN A 180 35.88 12.96 -0.19
CA ASN A 180 34.89 12.68 -1.23
C ASN A 180 33.63 12.15 -0.52
N LEU A 181 32.54 12.91 -0.57
CA LEU A 181 31.26 12.51 -0.03
C LEU A 181 30.75 11.34 -0.90
N VAL A 182 31.01 10.12 -0.46
CA VAL A 182 30.43 8.92 -1.07
C VAL A 182 28.97 8.84 -0.62
N GLN A 183 28.05 9.11 -1.53
CA GLN A 183 26.64 8.88 -1.26
C GLN A 183 26.42 7.37 -1.16
N LEU A 184 26.06 6.90 0.04
CA LEU A 184 25.81 5.48 0.27
C LEU A 184 24.64 5.02 -0.60
N PRO A 185 24.76 3.85 -1.25
CA PRO A 185 23.70 3.37 -2.12
C PRO A 185 22.45 3.08 -1.31
N GLU A 186 21.30 3.43 -1.86
CA GLU A 186 20.01 3.31 -1.21
C GLU A 186 19.05 2.49 -2.09
N ILE A 187 18.26 1.64 -1.42
CA ILE A 187 17.19 0.86 -2.05
C ILE A 187 15.90 1.05 -1.25
N ARG A 188 14.80 1.37 -1.93
CA ARG A 188 13.48 1.58 -1.33
C ARG A 188 12.40 0.91 -2.15
N ILE A 189 11.34 0.45 -1.49
CA ILE A 189 10.13 -0.06 -2.15
C ILE A 189 9.00 0.97 -2.02
N ALA A 190 8.19 1.09 -3.08
CA ALA A 190 6.91 1.79 -3.04
C ALA A 190 5.77 0.84 -3.41
N ALA A 191 4.79 0.67 -2.52
CA ALA A 191 3.60 -0.13 -2.74
C ALA A 191 2.48 0.75 -3.34
N ILE A 192 2.30 0.67 -4.66
CA ILE A 192 1.29 1.42 -5.42
C ILE A 192 0.10 0.53 -5.78
N ASP A 193 -0.94 1.07 -6.41
CA ASP A 193 -2.11 0.32 -6.91
C ASP A 193 -2.70 -0.68 -5.88
N ASN A 194 -3.21 -0.12 -4.77
CA ASN A 194 -3.80 -0.89 -3.67
C ASN A 194 -5.34 -0.92 -3.77
N GLY A 195 -5.91 -0.62 -4.93
CA GLY A 195 -7.36 -0.49 -5.12
C GLY A 195 -8.16 -1.78 -5.00
N LEU A 196 -7.50 -2.94 -4.94
CA LEU A 196 -8.11 -4.27 -4.99
C LEU A 196 -7.71 -5.10 -3.75
N ALA A 197 -7.89 -4.49 -2.57
CA ALA A 197 -7.68 -5.09 -1.26
C ALA A 197 -8.96 -5.01 -0.39
N PHE A 198 -8.84 -5.39 0.88
CA PHE A 198 -9.93 -5.44 1.86
C PHE A 198 -11.14 -6.28 1.40
N PRO A 199 -10.97 -7.58 1.08
CA PRO A 199 -12.09 -8.43 0.73
C PRO A 199 -12.97 -8.73 1.94
N PHE A 200 -14.28 -8.91 1.70
CA PHE A 200 -15.24 -9.27 2.75
C PHE A 200 -15.31 -10.78 3.02
N LYS A 201 -14.59 -11.59 2.23
CA LYS A 201 -14.39 -13.02 2.45
C LYS A 201 -13.08 -13.45 1.79
N HIS A 202 -12.46 -14.54 2.23
CA HIS A 202 -11.32 -15.07 1.46
C HIS A 202 -11.80 -15.54 0.09
N PRO A 203 -10.94 -15.45 -0.95
CA PRO A 203 -11.27 -15.91 -2.29
C PRO A 203 -11.69 -17.38 -2.32
N ASP A 204 -12.63 -17.72 -3.20
CA ASP A 204 -13.02 -19.12 -3.40
C ASP A 204 -11.90 -19.87 -4.16
N SER A 205 -11.72 -21.17 -3.91
CA SER A 205 -10.55 -21.95 -4.41
C SER A 205 -10.37 -21.96 -5.94
N TRP A 206 -11.41 -21.69 -6.72
CA TRP A 206 -11.34 -21.59 -8.19
C TRP A 206 -10.75 -20.25 -8.67
N ARG A 207 -10.55 -19.28 -7.78
CA ARG A 207 -9.93 -17.99 -8.08
C ARG A 207 -9.15 -17.48 -6.86
N ALA A 208 -7.95 -18.01 -6.68
CA ALA A 208 -7.18 -17.87 -5.44
C ALA A 208 -6.56 -16.47 -5.19
N TYR A 209 -6.43 -15.61 -6.21
CA TYR A 209 -5.73 -14.31 -6.16
C TYR A 209 -4.42 -14.39 -5.33
N PRO A 210 -3.40 -15.08 -5.88
CA PRO A 210 -2.15 -15.30 -5.16
C PRO A 210 -1.34 -14.00 -5.04
N TYR A 211 -0.46 -13.95 -4.05
CA TYR A 211 0.54 -12.90 -3.94
C TYR A 211 1.72 -13.23 -4.85
N HIS A 212 2.00 -12.42 -5.88
CA HIS A 212 3.04 -12.79 -6.86
C HIS A 212 4.45 -12.76 -6.27
N TRP A 213 4.67 -11.94 -5.25
CA TRP A 213 5.93 -11.93 -4.52
C TRP A 213 6.21 -13.24 -3.79
N ALA A 214 5.23 -14.12 -3.56
CA ALA A 214 5.44 -15.40 -2.89
C ALA A 214 6.30 -16.37 -3.70
N TRP A 215 6.44 -16.17 -5.01
CA TRP A 215 7.34 -16.96 -5.85
C TRP A 215 8.77 -16.46 -5.89
N LEU A 216 9.05 -15.28 -5.32
CA LEU A 216 10.38 -14.71 -5.29
C LEU A 216 11.28 -15.43 -4.29
N PRO A 217 12.61 -15.51 -4.54
CA PRO A 217 13.54 -16.13 -3.59
C PRO A 217 13.54 -15.42 -2.23
N GLN A 218 13.29 -14.11 -2.20
CA GLN A 218 13.16 -13.30 -0.98
C GLN A 218 12.02 -13.78 -0.06
N ALA A 219 10.96 -14.39 -0.62
CA ALA A 219 9.84 -14.91 0.16
C ALA A 219 10.17 -16.21 0.91
N LYS A 220 11.29 -16.88 0.58
CA LYS A 220 11.77 -18.08 1.28
C LYS A 220 12.58 -17.73 2.53
N VAL A 221 13.08 -16.50 2.62
CA VAL A 221 13.86 -16.02 3.77
C VAL A 221 12.92 -15.83 4.97
N PRO A 222 13.24 -16.38 6.16
CA PRO A 222 12.48 -16.14 7.38
C PRO A 222 12.38 -14.66 7.73
N PHE A 223 11.27 -14.24 8.34
CA PHE A 223 11.12 -12.86 8.80
C PHE A 223 12.27 -12.48 9.74
N SER A 224 12.90 -11.33 9.45
CA SER A 224 13.97 -10.72 10.24
C SER A 224 13.54 -10.40 11.68
N GLN A 225 14.52 -10.14 12.54
CA GLN A 225 14.21 -9.66 13.88
C GLN A 225 13.69 -8.21 13.84
N ASP A 226 14.20 -7.37 12.94
CA ASP A 226 13.75 -5.99 12.76
C ASP A 226 12.24 -5.88 12.48
N ILE A 227 11.71 -6.70 11.56
CA ILE A 227 10.27 -6.66 11.25
C ILE A 227 9.43 -7.23 12.40
N LYS A 228 9.95 -8.23 13.14
CA LYS A 228 9.28 -8.77 14.32
C LYS A 228 9.18 -7.73 15.42
N ASP A 229 10.28 -7.03 15.72
CA ASP A 229 10.33 -6.00 16.76
C ASP A 229 9.44 -4.81 16.40
N LEU A 230 9.32 -4.48 15.11
CA LEU A 230 8.43 -3.43 14.63
C LEU A 230 6.95 -3.81 14.74
N ILE A 231 6.58 -5.05 14.37
CA ILE A 231 5.19 -5.42 14.09
C ILE A 231 4.53 -6.24 15.22
N LEU A 232 5.26 -7.14 15.88
CA LEU A 232 4.69 -8.01 16.91
C LEU A 232 4.07 -7.24 18.09
N PRO A 233 4.68 -6.18 18.63
CA PRO A 233 4.08 -5.42 19.74
C PRO A 233 2.75 -4.78 19.33
N LEU A 234 2.64 -4.32 18.09
CA LEU A 234 1.43 -3.68 17.56
C LEU A 234 0.31 -4.70 17.33
N LEU A 235 0.61 -5.81 16.65
CA LEU A 235 -0.40 -6.81 16.29
C LEU A 235 -0.84 -7.71 17.45
N SER A 236 -0.02 -7.82 18.50
CA SER A 236 -0.38 -8.57 19.71
C SER A 236 -1.28 -7.76 20.65
N ASP A 237 -1.33 -6.43 20.51
CA ASP A 237 -2.23 -5.57 21.28
C ASP A 237 -3.61 -5.51 20.62
N LEU A 238 -4.62 -6.02 21.33
CA LEU A 238 -6.01 -5.99 20.87
C LEU A 238 -6.55 -4.56 20.76
N ASN A 239 -6.08 -3.62 21.59
CA ASN A 239 -6.52 -2.22 21.52
C ASN A 239 -6.03 -1.57 20.23
N PHE A 240 -4.78 -1.78 19.85
CA PHE A 240 -4.23 -1.32 18.57
C PHE A 240 -5.05 -1.85 17.37
N VAL A 241 -5.35 -3.15 17.34
CA VAL A 241 -6.13 -3.75 16.25
C VAL A 241 -7.55 -3.18 16.20
N GLU A 242 -8.18 -2.94 17.36
CA GLU A 242 -9.48 -2.29 17.44
C GLU A 242 -9.44 -0.83 16.95
N GLU A 243 -8.44 -0.06 17.36
CA GLU A 243 -8.25 1.31 16.92
C GLU A 243 -8.05 1.39 15.40
N LEU A 244 -7.23 0.50 14.82
CA LEU A 244 -7.07 0.38 13.37
C LEU A 244 -8.39 0.08 12.66
N CYS A 245 -9.20 -0.84 13.20
CA CYS A 245 -10.53 -1.14 12.66
C CYS A 245 -11.46 0.09 12.73
N ASN A 246 -11.38 0.87 13.82
CA ASN A 246 -12.19 2.07 14.00
C ASN A 246 -11.78 3.18 13.02
N GLU A 247 -10.48 3.39 12.79
CA GLU A 247 -10.00 4.35 11.79
C GLU A 247 -10.42 3.95 10.37
N LEU A 248 -10.35 2.65 10.04
CA LEU A 248 -10.86 2.13 8.76
C LEU A 248 -12.39 2.30 8.65
N PHE A 249 -13.14 2.16 9.74
CA PHE A 249 -14.58 2.43 9.76
C PHE A 249 -14.87 3.89 9.43
N GLU A 250 -14.15 4.82 10.05
CA GLU A 250 -14.24 6.26 9.82
C GLU A 250 -13.91 6.65 8.36
N LEU A 251 -12.98 5.93 7.74
CA LEU A 251 -12.67 6.09 6.32
C LEU A 251 -13.78 5.52 5.42
N PHE A 252 -14.19 4.28 5.66
CA PHE A 252 -15.08 3.54 4.74
C PHE A 252 -16.52 4.05 4.81
N ARG A 253 -16.97 4.54 5.97
CA ARG A 253 -18.32 5.13 6.14
C ARG A 253 -18.57 6.38 5.31
N GLN A 254 -17.53 6.98 4.73
CA GLN A 254 -17.64 8.15 3.86
C GLN A 254 -18.25 7.80 2.49
N ASP A 255 -18.22 6.52 2.09
CA ASP A 255 -18.88 6.08 0.86
C ASP A 255 -20.41 6.06 1.01
N LYS A 256 -21.10 6.48 -0.04
CA LYS A 256 -22.57 6.50 -0.06
C LYS A 256 -23.19 5.12 -0.06
N GLY A 257 -22.45 4.12 -0.56
CA GLY A 257 -22.85 2.71 -0.59
C GLY A 257 -22.36 1.91 0.61
N PHE A 258 -21.88 2.57 1.67
CA PHE A 258 -21.35 1.88 2.84
C PHE A 258 -22.40 0.97 3.49
N ASP A 259 -22.04 -0.30 3.62
CA ASP A 259 -22.82 -1.31 4.33
C ASP A 259 -22.03 -1.80 5.55
N ARG A 260 -22.59 -1.57 6.74
CA ARG A 260 -21.93 -1.93 8.01
C ARG A 260 -21.70 -3.44 8.15
N GLY A 261 -22.60 -4.27 7.62
CA GLY A 261 -22.47 -5.71 7.69
C GLY A 261 -21.33 -6.23 6.83
N LEU A 262 -21.17 -5.70 5.61
CA LEU A 262 -20.04 -5.99 4.74
C LEU A 262 -18.72 -5.49 5.33
N PHE A 263 -18.72 -4.29 5.94
CA PHE A 263 -17.54 -3.77 6.63
C PHE A 263 -17.07 -4.69 7.76
N GLU A 264 -17.98 -5.16 8.63
CA GLU A 264 -17.61 -6.09 9.69
C GLU A 264 -17.02 -7.40 9.13
N ARG A 265 -17.52 -7.88 7.98
CA ARG A 265 -16.95 -9.04 7.29
C ARG A 265 -15.54 -8.75 6.76
N GLN A 266 -15.28 -7.57 6.20
CA GLN A 266 -13.92 -7.14 5.81
C GLN A 266 -12.98 -7.16 7.02
N MET A 267 -13.40 -6.60 8.15
CA MET A 267 -12.61 -6.57 9.38
C MET A 267 -12.40 -7.97 9.97
N SER A 268 -13.37 -8.87 9.81
CA SER A 268 -13.21 -10.26 10.23
C SER A 268 -12.19 -11.04 9.41
N VAL A 269 -12.07 -10.75 8.11
CA VAL A 269 -10.96 -11.26 7.28
C VAL A 269 -9.63 -10.66 7.74
N MET A 270 -9.57 -9.33 7.90
CA MET A 270 -8.35 -8.63 8.32
C MET A 270 -7.83 -9.14 9.67
N ARG A 271 -8.71 -9.35 10.66
CA ARG A 271 -8.35 -9.93 11.97
C ARG A 271 -7.82 -11.36 11.84
N GLY A 272 -8.37 -12.16 10.93
CA GLY A 272 -7.84 -13.49 10.61
C GLY A 272 -6.45 -13.44 9.99
N GLN A 273 -6.18 -12.46 9.13
CA GLN A 273 -4.83 -12.22 8.60
C GLN A 273 -3.87 -11.78 9.71
N ILE A 274 -4.27 -10.84 10.55
CA ILE A 274 -3.46 -10.41 11.70
C ILE A 274 -3.11 -11.59 12.60
N LEU A 275 -4.08 -12.48 12.89
CA LEU A 275 -3.84 -13.68 13.69
C LEU A 275 -2.76 -14.59 13.07
N ASN A 276 -2.90 -14.93 11.78
CA ASN A 276 -1.93 -15.77 11.08
C ASN A 276 -0.54 -15.12 11.02
N LEU A 277 -0.49 -13.81 10.73
CA LEU A 277 0.77 -13.07 10.66
C LEU A 277 1.47 -13.02 12.02
N THR A 278 0.74 -12.73 13.10
CA THR A 278 1.30 -12.73 14.46
C THR A 278 1.88 -14.10 14.81
N GLN A 279 1.19 -15.19 14.48
CA GLN A 279 1.70 -16.54 14.71
C GLN A 279 2.95 -16.84 13.86
N ALA A 280 2.94 -16.48 12.58
CA ALA A 280 4.08 -16.68 11.70
C ALA A 280 5.33 -15.92 12.14
N LEU A 281 5.17 -14.69 12.62
CA LEU A 281 6.26 -13.88 13.16
C LEU A 281 6.83 -14.50 14.44
N LYS A 282 5.98 -15.00 15.35
CA LYS A 282 6.40 -15.71 16.57
C LYS A 282 7.16 -17.00 16.28
N ASP A 283 6.68 -17.76 15.30
CA ASP A 283 7.29 -19.03 14.89
C ASP A 283 8.56 -18.86 14.03
N GLY A 284 8.90 -17.63 13.64
CA GLY A 284 10.04 -17.37 12.76
C GLY A 284 9.85 -17.93 11.35
N LYS A 285 8.61 -17.95 10.85
CA LYS A 285 8.29 -18.41 9.49
C LYS A 285 8.77 -17.43 8.41
N SER A 286 8.83 -17.90 7.17
CA SER A 286 9.05 -17.06 5.99
C SER A 286 7.73 -16.59 5.36
N PRO A 287 7.75 -15.55 4.50
CA PRO A 287 6.56 -15.12 3.74
C PRO A 287 5.87 -16.26 2.96
N VAL A 288 6.62 -17.19 2.36
CA VAL A 288 6.04 -18.37 1.68
C VAL A 288 5.29 -19.27 2.67
N GLN A 289 5.85 -19.50 3.85
CA GLN A 289 5.18 -20.33 4.86
C GLN A 289 3.94 -19.64 5.43
N LEU A 290 3.96 -18.31 5.55
CA LEU A 290 2.79 -17.52 5.98
C LEU A 290 1.62 -17.69 5.01
N VAL A 291 1.85 -17.58 3.69
CA VAL A 291 0.77 -17.71 2.70
C VAL A 291 0.22 -19.12 2.56
N GLN A 292 0.96 -20.13 3.04
CA GLN A 292 0.52 -21.52 3.12
C GLN A 292 -0.35 -21.81 4.35
N MET A 293 -0.42 -20.88 5.32
CA MET A 293 -1.27 -21.05 6.50
C MET A 293 -2.75 -21.07 6.10
N PRO A 294 -3.58 -21.90 6.76
CA PRO A 294 -5.00 -21.97 6.44
C PRO A 294 -5.68 -20.63 6.70
N ALA A 295 -6.60 -20.27 5.82
CA ALA A 295 -7.33 -19.01 5.91
C ALA A 295 -8.30 -19.01 7.12
N VAL A 296 -8.12 -18.04 8.00
CA VAL A 296 -8.94 -17.85 9.21
C VAL A 296 -9.80 -16.60 9.06
N ILE A 297 -11.00 -16.62 9.64
CA ILE A 297 -11.87 -15.47 9.84
C ILE A 297 -12.10 -15.33 11.35
N VAL A 298 -12.04 -14.10 11.86
CA VAL A 298 -12.26 -13.81 13.27
C VAL A 298 -13.46 -12.87 13.43
N GLU A 299 -14.57 -13.40 13.91
CA GLU A 299 -15.82 -12.67 14.11
C GLU A 299 -15.90 -12.09 15.52
N ARG A 300 -16.44 -10.87 15.66
CA ARG A 300 -16.83 -10.33 16.96
C ARG A 300 -18.10 -11.05 17.44
N SER A 301 -18.08 -11.62 18.62
CA SER A 301 -19.31 -12.11 19.26
C SER A 301 -20.24 -10.93 19.54
N LYS A 302 -21.54 -11.08 19.27
CA LYS A 302 -22.53 -10.14 19.82
C LYS A 302 -22.61 -10.36 21.33
N VAL A 303 -22.16 -9.37 22.10
CA VAL A 303 -22.37 -9.35 23.55
C VAL A 303 -23.83 -8.99 23.81
N ASN A 304 -24.53 -9.78 24.64
CA ASN A 304 -25.87 -9.42 25.10
C ASN A 304 -25.82 -8.10 25.89
N PRO A 305 -26.79 -7.18 25.72
CA PRO A 305 -26.81 -5.90 26.42
C PRO A 305 -27.06 -6.13 27.91
N GLY A 306 -25.98 -6.32 28.68
CA GLY A 306 -26.04 -6.64 30.11
C GLY A 306 -24.75 -7.19 30.70
N SER A 307 -23.79 -7.67 29.88
CA SER A 307 -22.49 -8.13 30.38
C SER A 307 -21.43 -7.04 30.20
N ALA A 308 -21.15 -6.32 31.28
CA ALA A 308 -20.02 -5.41 31.35
C ALA A 308 -18.74 -6.23 31.57
N ARG A 309 -18.20 -6.85 30.50
CA ARG A 309 -16.79 -7.29 30.37
C ARG A 309 -16.52 -7.97 29.02
N PHE A 310 -15.57 -7.38 28.28
CA PHE A 310 -14.72 -7.91 27.21
C PHE A 310 -15.38 -8.49 25.93
N PHE A 311 -14.98 -7.93 24.79
CA PHE A 311 -15.25 -8.49 23.46
C PHE A 311 -14.80 -9.95 23.40
N SER A 312 -15.70 -10.89 23.08
CA SER A 312 -15.28 -12.25 22.73
C SER A 312 -15.15 -12.39 21.22
N PHE A 313 -14.10 -13.06 20.77
CA PHE A 313 -13.83 -13.30 19.36
C PHE A 313 -14.01 -14.78 19.06
N GLN A 314 -14.72 -15.11 17.98
CA GLN A 314 -14.86 -16.48 17.51
C GLN A 314 -13.99 -16.69 16.27
N GLN A 315 -13.09 -17.67 16.34
CA GLN A 315 -12.26 -18.09 15.22
C GLN A 315 -13.00 -19.13 14.39
N ARG A 316 -12.99 -18.97 13.07
CA ARG A 316 -13.53 -19.95 12.11
C ARG A 316 -12.52 -20.18 10.99
N PHE A 317 -12.23 -21.44 10.71
CA PHE A 317 -11.43 -21.85 9.56
C PHE A 317 -12.33 -21.94 8.32
N GLN A 318 -11.90 -21.34 7.21
CA GLN A 318 -12.60 -21.50 5.93
C GLN A 318 -12.18 -22.82 5.27
N ASN A 319 -12.65 -23.95 5.79
CA ASN A 319 -12.46 -25.25 5.14
C ASN A 319 -13.51 -25.43 4.05
N LYS A 320 -13.17 -25.07 2.81
CA LYS A 320 -13.74 -25.75 1.63
C LYS A 320 -12.59 -26.51 0.99
N SER A 321 -12.65 -27.83 1.04
CA SER A 321 -11.71 -28.69 0.32
C SER A 321 -11.60 -28.23 -1.14
N PRO A 322 -10.39 -28.18 -1.72
CA PRO A 322 -10.28 -28.01 -3.16
C PRO A 322 -10.97 -29.21 -3.81
N PHE A 323 -11.88 -28.95 -4.76
CA PHE A 323 -12.58 -30.00 -5.52
C PHE A 323 -11.63 -30.83 -6.41
N PHE A 324 -10.34 -30.47 -6.45
CA PHE A 324 -9.28 -31.26 -7.06
C PHE A 324 -8.08 -31.30 -6.11
N SER A 325 -7.87 -32.46 -5.48
CA SER A 325 -6.56 -32.88 -5.00
C SER A 325 -5.75 -33.34 -6.22
N TRP A 326 -4.64 -32.68 -6.52
CA TRP A 326 -3.64 -33.27 -7.41
C TRP A 326 -2.96 -34.40 -6.64
N CYS A 327 -3.14 -35.63 -7.12
CA CYS A 327 -2.31 -36.78 -6.78
C CYS A 327 -0.91 -36.61 -7.35
#